data_AF-V6ARG4-F1
#
_entry.id   AF-V6ARG4-F1
#
_cell.length_a   1.000
_cell.length_b   1.000
_cell.length_c   1.000
_cell.angle_alpha   90.00
_cell.angle_beta   90.00
_cell.angle_gamma   90.00
#
_symmetry.space_group_name_H-M   'P 1'
#
loop_
_entity.id
_entity.type
_entity.pdbx_description
1 polymer ?
#
loop_
_entity_poly.entity_id
_entity_poly.type
_entity_poly.pdbx_seq_one_letter_code
_entity_poly.pdbx_strand_id
1 'polypeptide(L)'
;MQKIVIDFVNVVATTCLRKQIDLENMATKLPNAELNTSKFPGIILKIKNPRATALIFSSGALICTGTQSVLQARQTTNKVIEMLSNAGYNGSAARIRIENIVVSVNYGRQINLDKCARVLPRCMYEPEQFPAVFYRMGNPIATTLIYKTGKLVCTGLNTEKKIILAITTMERQLLEKQLFV
;
A
#
# COMPACT_ATOMS: atom_id res chain seq x y z
N MET A 1 -16.40 3.13 24.61
CA MET A 1 -15.61 2.50 23.52
C MET A 1 -14.40 3.37 23.26
N GLN A 2 -13.19 2.78 23.29
CA GLN A 2 -11.96 3.51 22.97
C GLN A 2 -11.96 3.87 21.48
N LYS A 3 -11.55 5.10 21.12
CA LYS A 3 -11.51 5.54 19.72
C LYS A 3 -10.40 4.79 18.99
N ILE A 4 -10.78 3.90 18.09
CA ILE A 4 -9.82 3.18 17.24
C ILE A 4 -9.19 4.17 16.26
N VAL A 5 -7.87 4.28 16.31
CA VAL A 5 -7.09 5.09 15.37
C VAL A 5 -6.70 4.21 14.19
N ILE A 6 -6.98 4.69 12.98
CA ILE A 6 -6.63 4.03 11.73
C ILE A 6 -5.55 4.87 11.05
N ASP A 7 -4.35 4.31 10.96
CA ASP A 7 -3.21 4.97 10.34
C ASP A 7 -2.99 4.43 8.94
N PHE A 8 -2.89 5.32 7.95
CA PHE A 8 -2.53 4.94 6.59
C PHE A 8 -1.00 4.80 6.53
N VAL A 9 -0.54 3.57 6.34
CA VAL A 9 0.90 3.22 6.34
C VAL A 9 1.50 3.42 4.96
N ASN A 10 0.78 2.99 3.92
CA ASN A 10 1.23 3.11 2.54
C ASN A 10 0.05 3.16 1.58
N VAL A 11 0.18 3.94 0.51
CA VAL A 11 -0.77 4.00 -0.60
C VAL A 11 -0.01 3.82 -1.90
N VAL A 12 -0.50 2.88 -2.72
CA VAL A 12 0.01 2.61 -4.06
C VAL A 12 -0.98 3.16 -5.07
N ALA A 13 -0.50 4.09 -5.89
CA ALA A 13 -1.25 4.67 -7.00
C ALA A 13 -0.60 4.29 -8.33
N THR A 14 -1.41 4.12 -9.36
CA THR A 14 -0.94 3.82 -10.71
C THR A 14 -1.62 4.71 -11.74
N THR A 15 -0.93 4.90 -12.85
CA THR A 15 -1.52 5.42 -14.09
C THR A 15 -0.77 4.83 -15.29
N CYS A 16 -1.33 5.04 -16.47
CA CYS A 16 -0.71 4.64 -17.73
C CYS A 16 -0.52 5.90 -18.59
N LEU A 17 0.72 6.13 -18.98
CA LEU A 17 1.14 7.15 -19.93
C LEU A 17 0.86 6.60 -21.33
N ARG A 18 0.09 7.33 -22.13
CA ARG A 18 -0.47 6.84 -23.41
C ARG A 18 0.55 6.73 -24.56
N LYS A 19 1.83 6.96 -24.29
CA LYS A 19 2.93 6.80 -25.23
C LYS A 19 4.07 6.07 -24.56
N GLN A 20 4.85 5.33 -25.36
CA GLN A 20 6.06 4.70 -24.89
C GLN A 20 7.09 5.74 -24.43
N ILE A 21 7.96 5.31 -23.54
CA ILE A 21 8.96 6.15 -22.90
C ILE A 21 10.33 5.59 -23.22
N ASP A 22 11.16 6.43 -23.82
CA ASP A 22 12.60 6.21 -23.88
C ASP A 22 13.19 6.44 -22.48
N LEU A 23 13.46 5.34 -21.78
CA LEU A 23 13.90 5.37 -20.39
C LEU A 23 15.30 5.98 -20.25
N GLU A 24 16.20 5.74 -21.21
CA GLU A 24 17.57 6.27 -21.15
C GLU A 24 17.56 7.78 -21.30
N ASN A 25 16.86 8.29 -22.33
CA ASN A 25 16.71 9.72 -22.54
C ASN A 25 15.94 10.42 -21.40
N MET A 26 14.95 9.77 -20.79
CA MET A 26 14.24 10.36 -19.66
C MET A 26 15.07 10.36 -18.38
N ALA A 27 15.85 9.32 -18.12
CA ALA A 27 16.68 9.22 -16.93
C ALA A 27 17.75 10.32 -16.86
N THR A 28 18.28 10.78 -18.00
CA THR A 28 19.26 11.89 -18.03
C THR A 28 18.65 13.25 -17.68
N LYS A 29 17.33 13.41 -17.86
CA LYS A 29 16.61 14.68 -17.67
C LYS A 29 15.88 14.77 -16.34
N LEU A 30 15.53 13.63 -15.74
CA LEU A 30 14.79 13.57 -14.49
C LEU A 30 15.73 13.66 -13.28
N PRO A 31 15.45 14.54 -12.30
CA PRO A 31 16.31 14.68 -11.14
C PRO A 31 16.19 13.47 -10.21
N ASN A 32 17.32 12.90 -9.77
CA ASN A 32 17.38 11.72 -8.89
C ASN A 32 16.68 10.47 -9.51
N ALA A 33 16.74 10.36 -10.84
CA ALA A 33 16.36 9.15 -11.55
C ALA A 33 17.50 8.12 -11.46
N GLU A 34 17.17 6.90 -11.05
CA GLU A 34 18.06 5.74 -11.06
C GLU A 34 17.58 4.79 -12.17
N LEU A 35 18.44 4.51 -13.15
CA LEU A 35 18.19 3.53 -14.21
C LEU A 35 19.29 2.48 -14.19
N ASN A 36 18.93 1.24 -13.87
CA ASN A 36 19.79 0.08 -14.01
C ASN A 36 18.93 -1.08 -14.52
N THR A 37 18.88 -1.22 -15.85
CA THR A 37 18.03 -2.17 -16.55
C THR A 37 18.36 -3.63 -16.22
N SER A 38 19.59 -3.93 -15.80
CA SER A 38 19.98 -5.26 -15.33
C SER A 38 19.35 -5.63 -13.98
N LYS A 39 19.05 -4.64 -13.13
CA LYS A 39 18.44 -4.85 -11.80
C LYS A 39 16.93 -4.62 -11.80
N PHE A 40 16.45 -3.65 -12.57
CA PHE A 40 15.05 -3.26 -12.60
C PHE A 40 14.66 -2.71 -13.99
N PRO A 41 13.58 -3.19 -14.61
CA PRO A 41 13.20 -2.83 -15.98
C PRO A 41 12.45 -1.49 -16.07
N GLY A 42 12.98 -0.44 -15.44
CA GLY A 42 12.36 0.88 -15.40
C GLY A 42 13.22 1.94 -14.71
N ILE A 43 12.75 3.18 -14.73
CA ILE A 43 13.34 4.26 -13.94
C ILE A 43 12.76 4.21 -12.53
N ILE A 44 13.64 4.29 -11.54
CA ILE A 44 13.29 4.52 -10.14
C ILE A 44 13.52 6.00 -9.84
N LEU A 45 12.45 6.75 -9.61
CA LEU A 45 12.51 8.18 -9.32
C LEU A 45 12.14 8.44 -7.85
N LYS A 46 13.08 8.98 -7.08
CA LYS A 46 12.86 9.30 -5.65
C LYS A 46 12.33 10.72 -5.48
N ILE A 47 11.23 10.85 -4.73
CA ILE A 47 10.54 12.12 -4.48
C ILE A 47 10.66 12.44 -3.00
N LYS A 48 11.14 13.65 -2.68
CA LYS A 48 11.40 14.07 -1.30
C LYS A 48 10.15 14.55 -0.57
N ASN A 49 9.28 15.31 -1.25
CA ASN A 49 8.09 15.91 -0.64
C ASN A 49 6.86 15.83 -1.58
N PRO A 50 5.80 15.09 -1.18
CA PRO A 50 5.81 14.10 -0.09
C PRO A 50 6.82 12.97 -0.39
N ARG A 51 7.31 12.28 0.65
CA ARG A 51 8.29 11.18 0.46
C ARG A 51 7.62 10.04 -0.29
N ALA A 52 8.13 9.71 -1.46
CA ALA A 52 7.59 8.67 -2.32
C ALA A 52 8.63 8.15 -3.32
N THR A 53 8.32 7.02 -3.93
CA THR A 53 9.08 6.45 -5.05
C THR A 53 8.13 6.26 -6.22
N ALA A 54 8.53 6.75 -7.38
CA ALA A 54 7.85 6.49 -8.64
C ALA A 54 8.66 5.50 -9.48
N LEU A 55 7.98 4.53 -10.07
CA LEU A 55 8.53 3.54 -10.99
C LEU A 55 7.92 3.79 -12.36
N ILE A 56 8.76 4.07 -13.35
CA ILE A 56 8.35 4.42 -14.71
C ILE A 56 8.89 3.34 -15.65
N PHE A 57 7.99 2.73 -16.43
CA PHE A 57 8.33 1.66 -17.37
C PHE A 57 8.25 2.16 -18.81
N SER A 58 9.00 1.53 -19.71
CA SER A 58 9.02 1.89 -21.15
C SER A 58 7.64 1.76 -21.81
N SER A 59 6.79 0.89 -21.27
CA SER A 59 5.39 0.71 -21.67
C SER A 59 4.49 1.92 -21.36
N GLY A 60 4.99 2.91 -20.61
CA GLY A 60 4.20 4.01 -20.09
C GLY A 60 3.53 3.72 -18.74
N ALA A 61 3.66 2.51 -18.19
CA ALA A 61 3.19 2.24 -16.84
C ALA A 61 3.93 3.15 -15.83
N LEU A 62 3.16 3.80 -14.95
CA LEU A 62 3.68 4.63 -13.88
C LEU A 62 3.07 4.17 -12.56
N ILE A 63 3.92 3.76 -11.62
CA ILE A 63 3.53 3.33 -10.28
C ILE A 63 4.13 4.30 -9.27
N CYS A 64 3.34 4.80 -8.32
CA CYS A 64 3.78 5.63 -7.21
C CYS A 64 3.47 4.91 -5.89
N THR A 65 4.44 4.84 -4.99
CA THR A 65 4.33 4.19 -3.67
C THR A 65 5.10 4.97 -2.60
N GLY A 66 4.81 4.73 -1.33
CA GLY A 66 5.50 5.32 -0.17
C GLY A 66 4.74 6.46 0.51
N THR A 67 3.65 6.95 -0.09
CA THR A 67 2.80 7.99 0.51
C THR A 67 1.85 7.42 1.56
N GLN A 68 1.44 8.25 2.51
CA GLN A 68 0.58 7.87 3.64
C GLN A 68 -0.87 8.38 3.50
N SER A 69 -1.29 8.85 2.32
CA SER A 69 -2.69 9.19 2.07
C SER A 69 -3.03 9.10 0.60
N VAL A 70 -4.32 8.91 0.30
CA VAL A 70 -4.82 8.87 -1.09
C VAL A 70 -4.61 10.20 -1.79
N LEU A 71 -4.75 11.32 -1.08
CA LEU A 71 -4.50 12.65 -1.62
C LEU A 71 -3.04 12.82 -2.02
N GLN A 72 -2.10 12.52 -1.11
CA GLN A 72 -0.67 12.60 -1.38
C GLN A 72 -0.25 11.67 -2.52
N ALA A 73 -0.81 10.45 -2.59
CA ALA A 73 -0.52 9.52 -3.67
C ALA A 73 -0.88 10.13 -5.04
N ARG A 74 -2.07 10.72 -5.15
CA ARG A 74 -2.54 11.39 -6.38
C ARG A 74 -1.71 12.62 -6.73
N GLN A 75 -1.42 13.47 -5.75
CA GLN A 75 -0.58 14.67 -5.93
C GLN A 75 0.82 14.29 -6.40
N THR A 76 1.40 13.24 -5.81
CA THR A 76 2.71 12.72 -6.18
C THR A 76 2.71 12.19 -7.61
N THR A 77 1.71 11.39 -7.98
CA THR A 77 1.61 10.87 -9.36
C THR A 77 1.46 12.01 -10.36
N ASN A 78 0.63 13.02 -10.08
CA ASN A 78 0.51 14.21 -10.94
C ASN A 78 1.82 14.98 -11.06
N LYS A 79 2.55 15.16 -9.95
CA LYS A 79 3.87 15.79 -9.95
C LYS A 79 4.86 15.04 -10.83
N VAL A 80 4.85 13.71 -10.81
CA VAL A 80 5.71 12.90 -11.68
C VAL A 80 5.32 13.05 -13.15
N ILE A 81 4.03 13.07 -13.46
CA ILE A 81 3.55 13.33 -14.83
C ILE A 81 4.05 14.70 -15.31
N GLU A 82 3.96 15.73 -14.49
CA GLU A 82 4.45 17.07 -14.81
C GLU A 82 5.97 17.10 -15.02
N MET A 83 6.74 16.43 -14.16
CA MET A 83 8.19 16.29 -14.33
C MET A 83 8.56 15.60 -15.65
N LEU A 84 7.83 14.55 -16.03
CA LEU A 84 8.01 13.87 -17.31
C LEU A 84 7.70 14.80 -18.48
N SER A 85 6.61 15.56 -18.40
CA SER A 85 6.25 16.54 -19.43
C SER A 85 7.31 17.63 -19.59
N ASN A 86 7.83 18.17 -18.50
CA ASN A 86 8.92 19.14 -18.51
C ASN A 86 10.24 18.55 -19.06
N ALA A 87 10.45 17.24 -18.92
CA ALA A 87 11.57 16.51 -19.52
C ALA A 87 11.37 16.17 -21.01
N GLY A 88 10.25 16.59 -21.61
CA GLY A 88 9.95 16.43 -23.04
C GLY A 88 9.00 15.28 -23.38
N TYR A 89 8.35 14.66 -22.40
CA TYR A 89 7.28 13.68 -22.67
C TYR A 89 5.98 14.41 -23.10
N ASN A 90 5.53 14.17 -24.32
CA ASN A 90 4.38 14.86 -24.92
C ASN A 90 3.09 14.02 -24.97
N GLY A 91 3.01 12.94 -24.20
CA GLY A 91 1.80 12.11 -24.11
C GLY A 91 0.89 12.54 -22.96
N SER A 92 -0.35 12.07 -23.00
CA SER A 92 -1.28 12.22 -21.87
C SER A 92 -1.19 11.03 -20.91
N ALA A 93 -1.69 11.21 -19.69
CA ALA A 93 -1.84 10.16 -18.71
C ALA A 93 -3.31 9.71 -18.62
N ALA A 94 -3.54 8.44 -18.34
CA ALA A 94 -4.84 7.92 -17.96
C ALA A 94 -5.25 8.41 -16.56
N ARG A 95 -6.48 8.09 -16.16
CA ARG A 95 -6.96 8.37 -14.80
C ARG A 95 -6.12 7.61 -13.77
N ILE A 96 -5.65 8.34 -12.75
CA ILE A 96 -4.93 7.74 -11.62
C ILE A 96 -5.87 6.82 -10.83
N ARG A 97 -5.44 5.57 -10.65
CA ARG A 97 -6.11 4.56 -9.83
C ARG A 97 -5.34 4.34 -8.54
N ILE A 98 -6.07 4.04 -7.47
CA ILE A 98 -5.48 3.52 -6.23
C ILE A 98 -5.57 2.01 -6.32
N GLU A 99 -4.42 1.34 -6.32
CA GLU A 99 -4.37 -0.12 -6.47
C GLU A 99 -4.34 -0.80 -5.09
N ASN A 100 -3.66 -0.20 -4.12
CA ASN A 100 -3.57 -0.75 -2.77
C ASN A 100 -3.38 0.34 -1.72
N ILE A 101 -3.93 0.09 -0.54
CA ILE A 101 -3.81 0.87 0.67
C ILE A 101 -3.47 -0.11 1.79
N VAL A 102 -2.38 0.18 2.49
CA VAL A 102 -1.97 -0.50 3.71
C VAL A 102 -2.35 0.39 4.88
N VAL A 103 -3.12 -0.16 5.81
CA VAL A 103 -3.52 0.52 7.03
C VAL A 103 -3.01 -0.22 8.26
N SER A 104 -2.78 0.50 9.34
CA SER A 104 -2.54 -0.06 10.65
C SER A 104 -3.61 0.42 11.62
N VAL A 105 -3.94 -0.46 12.56
CA VAL A 105 -4.89 -0.19 13.63
C VAL A 105 -4.27 -0.65 14.94
N ASN A 106 -4.50 0.06 16.02
CA ASN A 106 -4.13 -0.40 17.36
C ASN A 106 -5.37 -0.39 18.26
N TYR A 107 -5.74 -1.57 18.78
CA TYR A 107 -6.87 -1.70 19.69
C TYR A 107 -6.54 -1.34 21.14
N GLY A 108 -5.26 -1.13 21.49
CA GLY A 108 -4.84 -0.74 22.84
C GLY A 108 -4.93 -1.85 23.90
N ARG A 109 -5.18 -3.10 23.48
CA ARG A 109 -5.31 -4.29 24.32
C ARG A 109 -4.72 -5.51 23.61
N GLN A 110 -4.19 -6.45 24.36
CA GLN A 110 -3.48 -7.58 23.79
C GLN A 110 -4.44 -8.54 23.07
N ILE A 111 -3.91 -9.33 22.14
CA ILE A 111 -4.65 -10.36 21.41
C ILE A 111 -3.98 -11.72 21.63
N ASN A 112 -4.77 -12.74 21.95
CA ASN A 112 -4.31 -14.11 22.09
C ASN A 112 -4.10 -14.75 20.70
N LEU A 113 -2.85 -14.76 20.22
CA LEU A 113 -2.49 -15.25 18.89
C LEU A 113 -2.72 -16.77 18.73
N ASP A 114 -2.44 -17.57 19.77
CA ASP A 114 -2.69 -19.01 19.74
C ASP A 114 -4.18 -19.31 19.57
N LYS A 115 -5.03 -18.56 20.27
CA LYS A 115 -6.48 -18.67 20.12
C LYS A 115 -6.91 -18.21 18.74
N CYS A 116 -6.38 -17.09 18.23
CA CYS A 116 -6.62 -16.64 16.85
C CYS A 116 -6.33 -17.74 15.83
N ALA A 117 -5.18 -18.41 15.93
CA ALA A 117 -4.76 -19.48 15.03
C ALA A 117 -5.72 -20.69 15.02
N ARG A 118 -6.41 -20.94 16.14
CA ARG A 118 -7.37 -22.05 16.27
C ARG A 118 -8.77 -21.69 15.77
N VAL A 119 -9.21 -20.43 15.95
CA VAL A 119 -10.62 -20.06 15.75
C VAL A 119 -10.90 -19.21 14.52
N LEU A 120 -9.88 -18.55 13.97
CA LEU A 120 -10.02 -17.77 12.75
C LEU A 120 -9.83 -18.70 11.54
N PRO A 121 -10.72 -18.65 10.53
CA PRO A 121 -10.54 -19.45 9.34
C PRO A 121 -9.40 -18.89 8.49
N ARG A 122 -8.71 -19.75 7.74
CA ARG A 122 -7.70 -19.33 6.75
C ARG A 122 -6.60 -18.42 7.36
N CYS A 123 -6.17 -18.75 8.57
CA CYS A 123 -5.02 -18.12 9.18
C CYS A 123 -3.79 -19.04 9.18
N MET A 124 -2.61 -18.45 9.25
CA MET A 124 -1.33 -19.12 9.44
C MET A 124 -0.60 -18.45 10.59
N TYR A 125 -0.02 -19.24 11.50
CA TYR A 125 0.73 -18.75 12.65
C TYR A 125 1.86 -19.70 12.97
N GLU A 126 3.08 -19.25 12.69
CA GLU A 126 4.33 -19.98 12.94
C GLU A 126 5.24 -19.04 13.74
N PRO A 127 5.08 -18.96 15.09
CA PRO A 127 5.73 -17.93 15.92
C PRO A 127 7.26 -17.95 15.83
N GLU A 128 7.86 -19.12 15.60
CA GLU A 128 9.30 -19.29 15.40
C GLU A 128 9.80 -18.66 14.09
N GLN A 129 8.92 -18.51 13.10
CA GLN A 129 9.25 -17.90 11.80
C GLN A 129 8.81 -16.45 11.72
N PHE A 130 7.66 -16.09 12.30
CA PHE A 130 7.10 -14.75 12.23
C PHE A 130 6.20 -14.41 13.43
N PRO A 131 6.32 -13.20 14.02
CA PRO A 131 5.69 -12.85 15.30
C PRO A 131 4.21 -12.43 15.19
N ALA A 132 3.52 -12.75 14.10
CA ALA A 132 2.15 -12.35 13.86
C ALA A 132 1.34 -13.44 13.16
N VAL A 133 0.03 -13.45 13.41
CA VAL A 133 -0.91 -14.31 12.67
C VAL A 133 -1.19 -13.68 11.32
N PHE A 134 -0.98 -14.42 10.24
CA PHE A 134 -1.45 -14.07 8.90
C PHE A 134 -2.91 -14.48 8.79
N TYR A 135 -3.83 -13.54 8.67
CA TYR A 135 -5.26 -13.79 8.51
C TYR A 135 -5.75 -13.31 7.13
N ARG A 136 -6.35 -14.22 6.35
CA ARG A 136 -6.98 -13.89 5.07
C ARG A 136 -8.49 -13.73 5.24
N MET A 137 -8.94 -12.48 5.26
CA MET A 137 -10.35 -12.13 5.29
C MET A 137 -10.99 -12.39 3.93
N GLY A 138 -12.20 -12.97 3.94
CA GLY A 138 -12.95 -13.26 2.71
C GLY A 138 -13.80 -12.11 2.19
N ASN A 139 -14.41 -11.32 3.07
CA ASN A 139 -15.25 -10.19 2.69
C ASN A 139 -15.09 -9.01 3.68
N PRO A 140 -14.48 -7.89 3.27
CA PRO A 140 -13.78 -7.70 1.99
C PRO A 140 -12.55 -8.62 1.90
N ILE A 141 -12.11 -8.92 0.68
CA ILE A 141 -10.86 -9.67 0.46
C ILE A 141 -9.70 -8.80 0.95
N ALA A 142 -9.07 -9.23 2.05
CA ALA A 142 -7.97 -8.51 2.68
C ALA A 142 -7.00 -9.50 3.35
N THR A 143 -5.73 -9.12 3.43
CA THR A 143 -4.75 -9.83 4.27
C THR A 143 -4.43 -8.95 5.47
N THR A 144 -4.54 -9.53 6.66
CA THR A 144 -4.31 -8.84 7.94
C THR A 144 -3.24 -9.58 8.73
N LEU A 145 -2.23 -8.85 9.18
CA LEU A 145 -1.28 -9.31 10.19
C LEU A 145 -1.80 -8.91 11.57
N ILE A 146 -1.93 -9.88 12.47
CA ILE A 146 -2.42 -9.67 13.84
C ILE A 146 -1.25 -9.88 14.80
N TYR A 147 -0.91 -8.84 15.56
CA TYR A 147 0.17 -8.87 16.54
C TYR A 147 -0.38 -9.02 17.96
N LYS A 148 0.39 -9.69 18.83
CA LYS A 148 0.05 -9.88 20.26
C LYS A 148 -0.24 -8.56 20.98
N THR A 149 0.41 -7.48 20.55
CA THR A 149 0.27 -6.13 21.11
C THR A 149 -1.12 -5.50 20.91
N GLY A 150 -1.99 -6.10 20.09
CA GLY A 150 -3.25 -5.47 19.67
C GLY A 150 -3.14 -4.63 18.40
N LYS A 151 -1.93 -4.53 17.83
CA LYS A 151 -1.72 -3.90 16.53
C LYS A 151 -2.17 -4.84 15.40
N LEU A 152 -2.86 -4.28 14.41
CA LEU A 152 -3.14 -4.89 13.13
C LEU A 152 -2.45 -4.14 12.00
N VAL A 153 -2.05 -4.86 10.96
CA VAL A 153 -1.67 -4.29 9.65
C VAL A 153 -2.52 -4.96 8.58
N CYS A 154 -3.31 -4.19 7.85
CA CYS A 154 -4.25 -4.69 6.83
C CYS A 154 -3.86 -4.16 5.45
N THR A 155 -3.86 -5.04 4.44
CA THR A 155 -3.52 -4.75 3.03
C THR A 155 -4.44 -5.51 2.07
N GLY A 156 -4.41 -5.15 0.78
CA GLY A 156 -5.25 -5.73 -0.27
C GLY A 156 -6.53 -4.92 -0.54
N LEU A 157 -6.61 -3.70 -0.01
CA LEU A 157 -7.79 -2.84 -0.11
C LEU A 157 -7.45 -1.59 -0.90
N ASN A 158 -8.40 -1.07 -1.66
CA ASN A 158 -8.17 0.06 -2.55
C ASN A 158 -9.14 1.24 -2.37
N THR A 159 -10.06 1.13 -1.41
CA THR A 159 -11.01 2.19 -1.08
C THR A 159 -11.19 2.30 0.42
N GLU A 160 -11.48 3.51 0.89
CA GLU A 160 -11.77 3.81 2.29
C GLU A 160 -12.97 3.03 2.83
N LYS A 161 -14.02 2.86 2.02
CA LYS A 161 -15.19 2.04 2.38
C LYS A 161 -14.81 0.59 2.70
N LYS A 162 -13.93 -0.02 1.89
CA LYS A 162 -13.43 -1.38 2.12
C LYS A 162 -12.54 -1.46 3.36
N ILE A 163 -11.73 -0.42 3.61
CA ILE A 163 -10.91 -0.31 4.82
C ILE A 163 -11.78 -0.29 6.08
N ILE A 164 -12.78 0.59 6.12
CA ILE A 164 -13.70 0.69 7.25
C ILE A 164 -14.39 -0.65 7.46
N LEU A 165 -14.94 -1.25 6.40
CA LEU A 165 -15.61 -2.55 6.49
C LEU A 165 -14.70 -3.65 7.01
N ALA A 166 -13.45 -3.73 6.52
CA ALA A 166 -12.47 -4.71 6.98
C ALA A 166 -12.17 -4.55 8.47
N ILE A 167 -11.89 -3.32 8.92
CA ILE A 167 -11.53 -3.04 10.32
C ILE A 167 -12.71 -3.31 11.25
N THR A 168 -13.92 -2.90 10.89
CA THR A 168 -15.13 -3.18 11.69
C THR A 168 -15.44 -4.67 11.74
N THR A 169 -15.21 -5.40 10.64
CA THR A 169 -15.41 -6.85 10.59
C THR A 169 -14.38 -7.57 11.46
N MET A 170 -13.11 -7.14 11.41
CA MET A 170 -12.05 -7.65 12.28
C MET A 170 -12.39 -7.43 13.76
N GLU A 171 -12.76 -6.20 14.12
CA GLU A 171 -13.07 -5.88 15.52
C GLU A 171 -14.21 -6.75 16.05
N ARG A 172 -15.29 -6.90 15.26
CA ARG A 172 -16.41 -7.78 15.61
C ARG A 172 -15.95 -9.21 15.84
N GLN A 173 -15.16 -9.78 14.92
CA GLN A 173 -14.67 -11.15 15.07
C GLN A 173 -13.77 -11.34 16.30
N LEU A 174 -12.90 -10.35 16.59
CA LEU A 174 -12.03 -10.39 17.77
C LEU A 174 -12.84 -10.33 19.08
N LEU A 175 -13.91 -9.53 19.12
CA LEU A 175 -14.82 -9.44 20.27
C LEU A 175 -15.65 -10.71 20.45
N GLU A 176 -16.37 -11.15 19.41
CA GLU A 176 -17.28 -12.31 19.47
C GLU A 176 -16.56 -13.60 19.84
N LYS A 177 -15.32 -13.77 19.36
CA LYS A 177 -14.49 -14.96 19.67
C LYS A 177 -13.66 -14.79 20.94
N GLN A 178 -13.83 -13.69 21.67
CA GLN A 178 -13.12 -13.36 22.92
C GLN A 178 -11.60 -13.53 22.75
N LEU A 179 -11.05 -12.87 21.73
CA LEU A 179 -9.64 -12.97 21.36
C LEU A 179 -8.77 -11.90 22.03
N PHE A 180 -9.38 -10.85 22.57
CA PHE A 180 -8.69 -9.86 23.38
C PHE A 180 -8.35 -10.42 24.77
N VAL A 181 -7.22 -9.95 25.31
CA VAL A 181 -6.69 -10.25 26.65
C VAL A 181 -6.45 -8.96 27.41
#